data_AF-E3CE33-F1
#
_entry.id   AF-E3CE33-F1
#
_cell.length_a   1.000
_cell.length_b   1.000
_cell.length_c   1.000
_cell.angle_alpha   90.00
_cell.angle_beta   90.00
_cell.angle_gamma   90.00
#
_symmetry.space_group_name_H-M   'P 1'
#
loop_
_entity.id
_entity.type
_entity.pdbx_description
1 polymer ?
#
loop_
_entity_poly.entity_id
_entity_poly.type
_entity_poly.pdbx_seq_one_letter_code
_entity_poly.pdbx_strand_id
1 'polypeptide(L)'
;MPITILFTFLDYAKNGSFGKIKAGFELVYQKKTVQASLIRNTIKFLPWQIGHMGTIHGVYSNFDVLSISLSISATLLAVLLLAMTMFRKDKRHLGDLLAHTQVQQKGA
;
A
#
# COMPACT_ATOMS: atom_id res chain seq x y z
N MET A 1 5.82 -10.96 -0.26
CA MET A 1 5.45 -11.05 1.18
C MET A 1 6.44 -10.42 2.16
N PRO A 2 7.78 -10.57 2.07
CA PRO A 2 8.71 -10.03 3.08
C PRO A 2 8.59 -8.50 3.30
N ILE A 3 8.36 -7.76 2.21
CA ILE A 3 8.28 -6.30 2.26
C ILE A 3 7.03 -5.79 3.02
N THR A 4 5.90 -6.50 2.94
CA THR A 4 4.69 -6.13 3.68
C THR A 4 4.93 -6.21 5.18
N ILE A 5 5.56 -7.30 5.64
CA ILE A 5 5.87 -7.51 7.06
C ILE A 5 6.85 -6.45 7.56
N LEU A 6 7.91 -6.16 6.80
CA LEU A 6 8.87 -5.11 7.13
C LEU A 6 8.19 -3.74 7.29
N PHE A 7 7.36 -3.34 6.33
CA PHE A 7 6.67 -2.05 6.40
C PHE A 7 5.60 -2.02 7.50
N THR A 8 4.93 -3.12 7.78
CA THR A 8 4.05 -3.25 8.95
C THR A 8 4.83 -3.04 10.25
N PHE A 9 6.00 -3.68 10.40
CA PHE A 9 6.83 -3.51 11.59
C PHE A 9 7.30 -2.05 11.73
N LEU A 10 7.79 -1.43 10.66
CA LEU A 10 8.24 -0.03 10.69
C LEU A 10 7.10 0.94 10.99
N ASP A 11 5.94 0.78 10.34
CA ASP A 11 4.78 1.62 10.59
C ASP A 11 4.30 1.46 12.06
N TYR A 12 4.26 0.24 12.61
CA TYR A 12 3.87 0.01 14.00
C TYR A 12 4.92 0.47 15.02
N ALA A 13 6.19 0.11 14.85
CA ALA A 13 7.24 0.37 15.85
C ALA A 13 7.78 1.81 15.78
N LYS A 14 7.79 2.42 14.59
CA LYS A 14 8.46 3.72 14.34
C LYS A 14 7.50 4.81 13.82
N ASN A 15 6.19 4.55 13.75
CA ASN A 15 5.19 5.46 13.20
C ASN A 15 5.54 5.91 11.75
N GLY A 16 6.22 5.07 10.99
CA GLY A 16 6.57 5.38 9.61
C GLY A 16 7.84 4.68 9.12
N SER A 17 7.98 4.56 7.80
CA SER A 17 9.21 4.09 7.18
C SER A 17 10.30 5.16 7.21
N PHE A 18 11.55 4.75 7.04
CA PHE A 18 12.72 5.64 7.05
C PHE A 18 12.55 6.88 6.16
N GLY A 19 12.05 6.71 4.94
CA GLY A 19 11.80 7.81 4.01
C GLY A 19 10.75 8.82 4.52
N LYS A 20 9.69 8.36 5.20
CA LYS A 20 8.68 9.25 5.80
C LYS A 20 9.30 10.09 6.91
N ILE A 21 10.03 9.44 7.81
CA ILE A 21 10.69 10.11 8.95
C ILE A 21 11.70 11.14 8.46
N LYS A 22 12.52 10.78 7.45
CA LYS A 22 13.49 11.71 6.84
C LYS A 22 12.82 12.93 6.19
N ALA A 23 11.64 12.75 5.62
CA ALA A 23 10.84 13.82 5.01
C ALA A 23 10.00 14.62 6.03
N GLY A 24 10.15 14.35 7.35
CA GLY A 24 9.40 15.06 8.39
C GLY A 24 7.93 14.63 8.51
N PHE A 25 7.57 13.45 7.98
CA PHE A 25 6.22 12.90 8.09
C PHE A 25 6.15 11.75 9.08
N GLU A 26 4.99 11.60 9.72
CA GLU A 26 4.64 10.45 10.55
C GLU A 26 3.28 9.88 10.19
N LEU A 27 3.09 8.60 10.53
CA LEU A 27 1.84 7.88 10.39
C LEU A 27 1.08 7.94 11.72
N VAL A 28 -0.02 8.67 11.71
CA VAL A 28 -0.93 8.81 12.85
C VAL A 28 -2.02 7.74 12.75
N TYR A 29 -2.30 7.09 13.89
CA TYR A 29 -3.33 6.07 14.03
C TYR A 29 -4.43 6.61 14.94
N GLN A 30 -5.70 6.37 14.58
CA GLN A 30 -6.77 6.55 15.55
C GLN A 30 -6.67 5.50 16.68
N LYS A 31 -6.41 4.24 16.30
CA LYS A 31 -6.15 3.14 17.24
C LYS A 31 -4.93 2.35 16.78
N LYS A 32 -3.80 2.52 17.49
CA LYS A 32 -2.54 1.89 17.11
C LYS A 32 -2.57 0.39 17.38
N THR A 33 -2.71 -0.40 16.32
CA THR A 33 -2.69 -1.87 16.38
C THR A 33 -1.81 -2.47 15.28
N VAL A 34 -1.31 -3.68 15.51
CA VAL A 34 -0.58 -4.45 14.49
C VAL A 34 -1.50 -4.76 13.31
N GLN A 35 -2.77 -5.08 13.58
CA GLN A 35 -3.78 -5.35 12.55
C GLN A 35 -4.00 -4.14 11.62
N ALA A 36 -4.12 -2.93 12.15
CA ALA A 36 -4.25 -1.72 11.33
C ALA A 36 -3.02 -1.54 10.42
N SER A 37 -1.82 -1.76 10.96
CA SER A 37 -0.57 -1.68 10.19
C SER A 37 -0.44 -2.78 9.14
N LEU A 38 -1.01 -3.97 9.38
CA LEU A 38 -1.08 -5.06 8.41
C LEU A 38 -2.06 -4.73 7.29
N ILE A 39 -3.31 -4.35 7.62
CA ILE A 39 -4.35 -4.01 6.63
C ILE A 39 -3.85 -2.93 5.67
N ARG A 40 -3.30 -1.84 6.22
CA ARG A 40 -2.75 -0.72 5.46
C ARG A 40 -1.71 -1.17 4.45
N ASN A 41 -0.72 -1.95 4.90
CA ASN A 41 0.40 -2.36 4.06
C ASN A 41 0.03 -3.47 3.09
N THR A 42 -0.87 -4.39 3.46
CA THR A 42 -1.43 -5.38 2.53
C THR A 42 -2.11 -4.70 1.36
N ILE A 43 -2.98 -3.71 1.60
CA ILE A 43 -3.66 -2.97 0.52
C ILE A 43 -2.66 -2.15 -0.29
N LYS A 44 -1.70 -1.48 0.37
CA LYS A 44 -0.66 -0.70 -0.30
C LYS A 44 0.17 -1.54 -1.28
N PHE A 45 0.51 -2.77 -0.93
CA PHE A 45 1.32 -3.67 -1.76
C PHE A 45 0.48 -4.62 -2.63
N LEU A 46 -0.84 -4.59 -2.54
CA LEU A 46 -1.72 -5.50 -3.29
C LEU A 46 -1.56 -5.36 -4.82
N PRO A 47 -1.50 -4.15 -5.42
CA PRO A 47 -1.25 -4.03 -6.86
C PRO A 47 0.07 -4.68 -7.29
N TRP A 48 1.10 -4.53 -6.47
CA TRP A 48 2.42 -5.12 -6.70
C TRP A 48 2.37 -6.65 -6.63
N GLN A 49 1.67 -7.24 -5.64
CA GLN A 49 1.53 -8.70 -5.56
C GLN A 49 0.77 -9.26 -6.79
N ILE A 50 -0.34 -8.64 -7.18
CA ILE A 50 -1.13 -9.09 -8.34
C ILE A 50 -0.33 -8.92 -9.63
N GLY A 51 0.38 -7.80 -9.80
CA GLY A 51 1.22 -7.53 -10.96
C GLY A 51 2.34 -8.56 -11.12
N HIS A 52 3.08 -8.87 -10.05
CA HIS A 52 4.11 -9.91 -10.08
C HIS A 52 3.54 -11.29 -10.41
N MET A 53 2.42 -11.67 -9.78
CA MET A 53 1.77 -12.95 -10.08
C MET A 53 1.34 -13.01 -11.56
N GLY A 54 0.73 -11.94 -12.07
CA GLY A 54 0.30 -11.84 -13.46
C GLY A 54 1.46 -11.93 -14.45
N THR A 55 2.57 -11.23 -14.20
CA THR A 55 3.77 -11.29 -15.06
C THR A 55 4.45 -12.65 -15.00
N ILE A 56 4.64 -13.24 -13.81
CA ILE A 56 5.26 -14.56 -13.67
C ILE A 56 4.40 -15.61 -14.38
N HIS A 57 3.09 -15.65 -14.10
CA HIS A 57 2.17 -16.56 -14.78
C HIS A 57 2.19 -16.34 -16.30
N GLY A 58 2.10 -15.08 -16.73
CA GLY A 58 2.10 -14.71 -18.15
C GLY A 58 3.36 -15.16 -18.91
N VAL A 59 4.54 -15.07 -18.29
CA VAL A 59 5.79 -15.56 -18.89
C VAL A 59 5.73 -17.08 -19.14
N TYR A 60 5.09 -17.85 -18.26
CA TYR A 60 4.96 -19.30 -18.42
C TYR A 60 3.71 -19.74 -19.21
N SER A 61 2.71 -18.87 -19.36
CA SER A 61 1.45 -19.15 -20.06
C SER A 61 1.33 -18.49 -21.44
N ASN A 62 2.39 -17.81 -21.92
CA ASN A 62 2.37 -16.96 -23.12
C ASN A 62 1.31 -15.86 -23.07
N PHE A 63 1.18 -15.23 -21.89
CA PHE A 63 0.24 -14.16 -21.63
C PHE A 63 -1.22 -14.54 -21.95
N ASP A 64 -1.68 -15.65 -21.37
CA ASP A 64 -3.07 -16.08 -21.44
C ASP A 64 -4.07 -15.05 -20.83
N VAL A 65 -5.36 -15.30 -21.02
CA VAL A 65 -6.44 -14.41 -20.51
C VAL A 65 -6.28 -14.12 -19.02
N LEU A 66 -5.87 -15.11 -18.21
CA LEU A 66 -5.68 -14.94 -16.77
C LEU A 66 -4.56 -13.93 -16.46
N SER A 67 -3.38 -14.08 -17.05
CA SER A 67 -2.27 -13.14 -16.83
C SER A 67 -2.60 -11.72 -17.29
N ILE A 68 -3.30 -11.58 -18.43
CA ILE A 68 -3.76 -10.29 -18.95
C ILE A 68 -4.76 -9.66 -17.98
N SER A 69 -5.77 -10.42 -17.53
CA SER A 69 -6.75 -9.94 -16.55
C SER A 69 -6.08 -9.51 -15.24
N LEU A 70 -5.16 -10.32 -14.69
CA LEU A 70 -4.42 -9.96 -13.47
C LEU A 70 -3.60 -8.68 -13.67
N SER A 71 -2.93 -8.52 -14.80
CA SER A 71 -2.12 -7.35 -15.12
C SER A 71 -2.96 -6.07 -15.24
N ILE A 72 -4.11 -6.16 -15.90
CA ILE A 72 -5.08 -5.06 -15.97
C ILE A 72 -5.62 -4.73 -14.59
N SER A 73 -6.05 -5.72 -13.80
CA SER A 73 -6.54 -5.50 -12.43
C SER A 73 -5.48 -4.86 -11.53
N ALA A 74 -4.22 -5.31 -11.60
CA ALA A 74 -3.12 -4.71 -10.86
C ALA A 74 -2.92 -3.24 -11.23
N THR A 75 -2.92 -2.94 -12.53
CA THR A 75 -2.73 -1.58 -13.04
C THR A 75 -3.88 -0.66 -12.63
N LEU A 76 -5.12 -1.11 -12.81
CA LEU A 76 -6.30 -0.35 -12.40
C LEU A 76 -6.30 -0.08 -10.89
N LEU A 77 -5.97 -1.08 -10.08
CA LEU A 77 -5.88 -0.91 -8.64
C LEU A 77 -4.75 0.07 -8.25
N ALA A 78 -3.60 0.01 -8.90
CA ALA A 78 -2.50 0.94 -8.67
C ALA A 78 -2.91 2.39 -9.01
N VAL A 79 -3.52 2.60 -10.18
CA VAL A 79 -4.02 3.91 -10.62
C VAL A 79 -5.09 4.43 -9.66
N LEU A 80 -6.01 3.58 -9.23
CA LEU A 80 -7.05 3.95 -8.26
C LEU A 80 -6.45 4.39 -6.93
N LEU A 81 -5.53 3.62 -6.35
CA LEU A 81 -4.88 3.97 -5.08
C LEU A 81 -4.07 5.27 -5.21
N LEU A 82 -3.38 5.47 -6.33
CA LEU A 82 -2.65 6.70 -6.63
C LEU A 82 -3.58 7.91 -6.75
N ALA A 83 -4.67 7.77 -7.52
CA ALA A 83 -5.67 8.81 -7.69
C ALA A 83 -6.28 9.22 -6.35
N MET A 84 -6.59 8.27 -5.47
CA MET A 84 -7.06 8.57 -4.11
C MET A 84 -6.05 9.42 -3.34
N THR A 85 -4.77 9.06 -3.33
CA THR A 85 -3.74 9.86 -2.63
C THR A 85 -3.52 11.24 -3.24
N MET A 86 -3.66 11.39 -4.56
CA MET A 86 -3.41 12.66 -5.24
C MET A 86 -4.58 13.64 -5.09
N PHE A 87 -5.81 13.16 -5.36
CA PHE A 87 -6.99 14.01 -5.47
C PHE A 87 -7.75 14.20 -4.15
N ARG A 88 -7.61 13.30 -3.17
CA ARG A 88 -8.28 13.50 -1.88
C ARG A 88 -7.56 14.58 -1.05
N LYS A 89 -8.35 15.45 -0.43
CA LYS A 89 -7.85 16.51 0.47
C LYS A 89 -7.04 15.96 1.65
N ASP A 90 -7.46 14.81 2.17
CA ASP A 90 -6.81 14.13 3.30
C ASP A 90 -5.59 13.28 2.91
N LYS A 91 -5.29 13.15 1.61
CA LYS A 91 -4.17 12.37 1.05
C LYS A 91 -4.15 10.89 1.46
N ARG A 92 -5.30 10.33 1.86
CA ARG A 92 -5.44 8.92 2.27
C ARG A 92 -5.76 8.00 1.09
N HIS A 93 -5.09 6.86 1.01
CA HIS A 93 -5.52 5.77 0.11
C HIS A 93 -6.50 4.82 0.82
N LEU A 94 -7.06 3.85 0.09
CA LEU A 94 -8.03 2.88 0.65
C LEU A 94 -7.53 2.17 1.92
N GLY A 95 -6.24 1.82 1.96
CA GLY A 95 -5.63 1.18 3.12
C GLY A 95 -5.56 2.08 4.35
N ASP A 96 -5.36 3.39 4.15
CA ASP A 96 -5.40 4.36 5.24
C ASP A 96 -6.84 4.54 5.79
N LEU A 97 -7.86 4.47 4.92
CA LEU A 97 -9.26 4.54 5.35
C LEU A 97 -9.65 3.33 6.19
N LEU A 98 -9.32 2.11 5.73
CA LEU A 98 -9.66 0.87 6.43
C LEU A 98 -8.85 0.65 7.71
N ALA A 99 -7.62 1.17 7.76
CA ALA A 99 -6.78 1.12 8.95
C ALA A 99 -7.01 2.29 9.92
N HIS A 100 -7.86 3.26 9.56
CA HIS A 100 -8.05 4.52 10.28
C HIS A 100 -6.72 5.23 10.57
N THR A 101 -5.86 5.32 9.54
CA THR A 101 -4.56 5.98 9.60
C THR A 101 -4.49 7.19 8.68
N GLN A 102 -3.53 8.08 8.95
CA GLN A 102 -3.22 9.20 8.07
C GLN A 102 -1.75 9.57 8.18
N VAL A 103 -1.14 9.94 7.06
CA VAL A 103 0.21 10.53 7.07
C VAL A 103 0.07 12.03 7.31
N GLN A 104 0.78 12.54 8.31
CA GLN A 104 0.78 13.95 8.70
C GLN A 104 2.22 14.46 8.82
N GLN A 105 2.40 15.77 8.69
CA GLN A 105 3.70 16.38 9.01
C GLN A 105 3.91 16.30 10.53
N LYS A 106 5.12 15.93 10.93
CA LYS A 106 5.48 15.79 12.33
C LYS A 106 5.49 17.19 12.96
N GLY A 107 4.61 17.41 13.95
CA GLY A 107 4.43 18.70 14.61
C GLY A 107 3.36 19.61 13.99
N ALA A 108 2.50 19.07 13.11
CA ALA A 108 1.27 19.72 12.64
C ALA A 108 0.09 19.47 13.59
#